data_AF-A0A3D8IB51-F1
#
_entry.id   AF-A0A3D8IB51-F1
#
_cell.length_a   1.000
_cell.length_b   1.000
_cell.length_c   1.000
_cell.angle_alpha   90.00
_cell.angle_beta   90.00
_cell.angle_gamma   90.00
#
_symmetry.space_group_name_H-M   'P 1'
#
loop_
_entity.id
_entity.type
_entity.pdbx_description
1 polymer ?
#
loop_
_entity_poly.entity_id
_entity_poly.type
_entity_poly.pdbx_seq_one_letter_code
_entity_poly.pdbx_strand_id
1 'polypeptide(L)' 'MSVLKFGILALGVILLGGCYQNACGISSSYWDEKSYYYDAQGNYREKCPDNLIYKEKALQQQEQDALESF' A
#
# COMPACT_ATOMS: atom_id res chain seq x y z
N MET A 1 -18.22 -35.56 -6.38
CA MET A 1 -18.73 -34.17 -6.11
C MET A 1 -18.00 -33.43 -4.98
N SER A 2 -17.40 -34.11 -3.99
CA SER A 2 -16.72 -33.43 -2.86
C SER A 2 -15.46 -32.65 -3.27
N VAL A 3 -14.60 -33.25 -4.11
CA VAL A 3 -13.31 -32.66 -4.54
C VAL A 3 -13.47 -31.36 -5.34
N LEU A 4 -14.53 -31.26 -6.15
CA LEU A 4 -14.82 -30.04 -6.93
C LEU A 4 -15.18 -28.85 -6.02
N LYS A 5 -15.85 -29.10 -4.90
CA LYS A 5 -16.22 -28.06 -3.92
C LYS A 5 -14.98 -27.51 -3.19
N PHE A 6 -14.05 -28.37 -2.81
CA PHE A 6 -12.79 -27.95 -2.20
C PHE A 6 -11.87 -27.23 -3.20
N GLY A 7 -11.87 -27.64 -4.48
CA GLY A 7 -11.11 -26.96 -5.52
C GLY A 7 -11.58 -25.52 -5.77
N ILE A 8 -12.90 -25.29 -5.81
CA ILE A 8 -13.47 -23.93 -5.97
C ILE A 8 -13.11 -23.05 -4.76
N LEU A 9 -13.16 -23.60 -3.55
CA LEU A 9 -12.86 -22.86 -2.33
C LEU A 9 -11.37 -22.48 -2.24
N ALA A 10 -10.46 -23.39 -2.66
CA ALA A 10 -9.03 -23.10 -2.76
C ALA A 10 -8.72 -22.01 -3.81
N LEU A 11 -9.40 -22.04 -4.96
CA LEU A 11 -9.24 -21.04 -6.01
C LEU A 11 -9.66 -19.63 -5.53
N GLY A 12 -10.74 -19.54 -4.74
CA GLY A 12 -11.21 -18.28 -4.17
C GLY A 12 -10.19 -17.60 -3.24
N VAL A 13 -9.45 -18.39 -2.44
CA VAL A 13 -8.43 -17.86 -1.53
C VAL A 13 -7.22 -17.29 -2.30
N ILE A 14 -6.81 -17.93 -3.40
CA ILE A 14 -5.68 -17.46 -4.22
C ILE A 14 -6.00 -16.14 -4.92
N LEU A 15 -7.24 -15.94 -5.37
CA LEU A 15 -7.67 -14.72 -6.06
C LEU A 15 -7.81 -13.50 -5.13
N LEU A 16 -7.94 -13.71 -3.82
CA LEU A 16 -8.07 -12.64 -2.82
C LEU A 16 -6.73 -12.25 -2.16
N GLY A 17 -5.65 -12.98 -2.45
CA GLY A 17 -4.35 -12.85 -1.77
C GLY A 17 -3.45 -11.71 -2.24
N GLY A 18 -3.99 -10.54 -2.54
CA GLY A 18 -3.24 -9.49 -3.25
C GLY A 18 -3.57 -8.05 -2.89
N CYS A 19 -4.11 -7.76 -1.70
CA CYS A 19 -4.28 -6.39 -1.22
C CYS A 19 -3.64 -6.25 0.16
N TYR A 20 -2.57 -5.48 0.25
CA TYR A 20 -1.83 -5.23 1.48
C TYR A 20 -1.87 -3.74 1.81
N GLN A 21 -2.11 -3.42 3.08
CA GLN A 21 -2.05 -2.04 3.57
C GLN A 21 -0.62 -1.71 3.99
N ASN A 22 -0.09 -0.62 3.46
CA ASN A 22 1.28 -0.15 3.68
C ASN A 22 1.28 1.35 4.03
N ALA A 23 2.45 1.96 4.18
CA ALA A 23 2.57 3.36 4.60
C ALA A 23 2.00 4.35 3.55
N CYS A 24 1.80 3.90 2.32
CA CYS A 24 1.31 4.69 1.20
C CYS A 24 -0.15 4.43 0.83
N GLY A 25 -0.82 3.46 1.47
CA GLY A 25 -2.20 3.06 1.16
C GLY A 25 -2.35 1.55 0.98
N ILE A 26 -3.33 1.11 0.18
CA ILE A 26 -3.51 -0.30 -0.18
C ILE A 26 -2.84 -0.56 -1.54
N SER A 27 -1.90 -1.50 -1.55
CA SER A 27 -1.13 -1.95 -2.72
C SER A 27 -1.33 -3.44 -2.99
N SER A 28 -1.02 -3.87 -4.22
CA SER A 28 -0.87 -5.30 -4.53
C SER A 28 0.44 -5.91 -4.04
N SER A 29 1.38 -5.05 -3.63
CA SER A 29 2.67 -5.45 -3.08
C SER A 29 2.65 -5.33 -1.56
N TYR A 30 3.28 -6.28 -0.89
CA TYR A 30 3.52 -6.21 0.56
C TYR A 30 4.52 -5.11 0.93
N TRP A 31 5.35 -4.66 -0.02
CA TRP A 31 6.40 -3.69 0.21
C TRP A 31 5.94 -2.26 -0.04
N ASP A 32 6.58 -1.30 0.65
CA ASP A 32 6.40 0.12 0.39
C ASP A 32 7.10 0.48 -0.93
N GLU A 33 6.31 0.63 -2.00
CA GLU A 33 6.80 1.02 -3.33
C GLU A 33 7.10 2.53 -3.42
N LYS A 34 7.85 3.07 -2.46
CA LYS A 34 8.22 4.49 -2.44
C LYS A 34 9.33 4.76 -3.44
N SER A 35 9.19 5.85 -4.18
CA SER A 35 10.29 6.47 -4.94
C SER A 35 10.93 7.58 -4.11
N TYR A 36 12.18 7.91 -4.39
CA TYR A 36 12.90 8.99 -3.73
C TYR A 36 13.50 9.97 -4.73
N TYR A 37 13.57 11.23 -4.36
CA TYR A 37 14.21 12.30 -5.13
C TYR A 37 14.76 13.38 -4.21
N TYR A 38 15.66 14.20 -4.73
CA TYR A 38 16.10 15.43 -4.06
C TYR A 38 15.36 16.62 -4.66
N ASP A 39 14.77 17.45 -3.82
CA ASP A 39 14.15 18.69 -4.28
C ASP A 39 15.21 19.74 -4.67
N ALA A 40 14.78 20.87 -5.24
CA ALA A 40 15.69 21.94 -5.68
C ALA A 40 16.51 22.57 -4.54
N GLN A 41 16.12 22.32 -3.28
CA GLN A 41 16.84 22.78 -2.10
C GLN A 41 17.82 21.72 -1.57
N GLY A 42 17.89 20.55 -2.21
CA GLY A 42 18.74 19.44 -1.82
C GLY A 42 18.17 18.57 -0.71
N ASN A 43 16.88 18.71 -0.36
CA ASN A 43 16.27 17.86 0.66
C ASN A 43 15.85 16.52 0.07
N TYR A 44 16.09 15.43 0.81
CA TYR A 44 15.58 14.11 0.47
C TYR A 44 14.06 14.07 0.63
N ARG A 45 13.37 13.59 -0.41
CA ARG A 45 11.90 13.44 -0.44
C ARG A 45 11.53 12.03 -0.86
N GLU A 46 10.56 11.46 -0.16
CA GLU A 46 9.90 10.21 -0.56
C GLU A 46 8.57 10.52 -1.24
N LYS A 47 8.21 9.73 -2.25
CA LYS A 47 6.94 9.83 -2.95
C LYS A 47 6.31 8.45 -3.13
N CYS A 48 5.10 8.32 -2.59
CA CYS A 48 4.22 7.19 -2.82
C CYS A 48 3.70 7.18 -4.28
N PRO A 49 3.52 6.00 -4.89
CA PRO A 49 3.04 5.89 -6.26
C PRO A 49 1.57 6.29 -6.36
N ASP A 50 1.11 6.68 -7.54
CA ASP A 50 -0.22 7.29 -7.74
C ASP A 50 -1.34 6.26 -7.93
N ASN A 51 -1.00 4.98 -8.13
CA ASN A 51 -1.93 3.88 -8.39
C ASN A 51 -2.38 3.14 -7.12
N LEU A 52 -2.23 3.74 -5.94
CA LEU A 52 -2.59 3.13 -4.67
C LEU A 52 -3.99 3.54 -4.22
N ILE A 53 -4.74 2.58 -3.68
CA ILE A 53 -6.08 2.82 -3.15
C ILE A 53 -5.94 3.46 -1.76
N TYR A 54 -6.70 4.51 -1.48
CA TYR A 54 -6.67 5.29 -0.23
C TYR A 54 -5.34 5.98 0.08
N LYS A 55 -4.58 6.34 -0.96
CA LYS A 55 -3.34 7.11 -0.84
C LYS A 55 -3.51 8.41 -0.05
N GLU A 56 -4.62 9.11 -0.27
CA GLU A 56 -4.85 10.44 0.30
C GLU A 56 -4.99 10.36 1.82
N LYS A 57 -5.69 9.33 2.31
CA LYS A 57 -5.85 9.07 3.74
C LYS A 57 -4.53 8.70 4.40
N ALA A 58 -3.70 7.91 3.72
CA ALA A 58 -2.37 7.55 4.22
C ALA A 58 -1.45 8.79 4.32
N LEU A 59 -1.51 9.69 3.33
CA LEU A 59 -0.75 10.94 3.35
C LEU A 59 -1.18 11.85 4.50
N GLN A 60 -2.49 12.03 4.69
CA GLN A 60 -3.03 12.85 5.77
C GLN A 60 -2.60 12.35 7.14
N GLN A 61 -2.60 11.03 7.35
CA GLN A 61 -2.12 10.43 8.60
C GLN A 61 -0.64 10.74 8.82
N GLN A 62 0.20 10.62 7.79
CA GLN A 62 1.63 10.94 7.90
C GLN A 62 1.88 12.41 8.24
N GLU A 63 1.09 13.33 7.68
CA GLU A 63 1.17 14.75 8.00
C GLU A 63 0.78 15.03 9.45
N GLN A 64 -0.26 14.35 9.94
CA GLN A 64 -0.69 14.44 11.34
C GLN A 64 0.36 13.86 12.30
N ASP A 65 0.86 12.66 12.04
CA ASP A 65 1.90 12.01 12.85
C ASP A 65 3.18 12.87 12.90
N ALA A 66 3.54 13.51 11.78
CA ALA A 66 4.65 14.44 11.73
C ALA A 66 4.39 15.68 12.60
N LEU A 67 3.18 16.24 12.56
CA LEU A 67 2.79 17.39 13.37
C LEU A 67 2.79 17.06 14.87
N GLU A 68 2.34 15.88 15.26
CA GLU A 68 2.29 15.40 16.65
C GLU A 68 3.67 15.01 17.20
N SER A 69 4.68 14.87 16.34
CA SER A 69 6.05 14.56 16.74
C SER A 69 6.87 15.75 17.26
N PHE A 70 6.28 16.96 17.28
CA PHE A 70 6.90 18.21 17.72
C PHE A 70 6.41 18.68 19.09
#